data_AF-A0A379KRG6-F1
#
_entry.id   AF-A0A379KRG6-F1
#
_cell.length_a   1.000
_cell.length_b   1.000
_cell.length_c   1.000
_cell.angle_alpha   90.00
_cell.angle_beta   90.00
_cell.angle_gamma   90.00
#
_symmetry.space_group_name_H-M   'P 1'
#
loop_
_entity.id
_entity.type
_entity.pdbx_description
1 polymer ?
#
loop_
_entity_poly.entity_id
_entity_poly.type
_entity_poly.pdbx_seq_one_letter_code
_entity_poly.pdbx_strand_id
1 'polypeptide(L)'
;MGAWLSNISLKYKFWAVNAVAFVTTLMLVLYAVHLEQRARAEAVQIQAQSQAQLLAAWPQGLALPRQANVITWQPGQTPTFAGQSLDALRNAQGWVALPAAWLFGNNPLRGAQVLRHGDEQVAVLAQAPSVRQVFFERFANYAVCVLILMLAMLCASQLLIRFLLSQLNTLKDVMLHVEKTGDLSARVPLACGDEVGQMAGAFNAMQSTYHRVVSTVARTAAQLDSGAARLATSMNEVRHGMLGQQSETDQAATAINEMSATVHHIAQHAGATRDLSQTADTLAGSGKMVVNRVQDSIAGLSSGVQQTAEMIRQLAEDSQKINGVVNVIHSIAEQTNLLALNAAIEAARAGEMGRGFAVVADEVRSLAKRVQTSTDEITGMVADLQAGTRDAVEFMQESSYKADDCVRQAKEAGAALAEITGAVAQMRESNTQIAVAAEQQSQVAEEMNRAVVSIRDVTEETVQQTVDSATTSSELATLAGELNKAIGQLKL
;
A
#
# COMPACT_ATOMS: atom_id res chain seq x y z
N MET A 1 -67.16 2.82 -5.51
CA MET A 1 -67.55 1.94 -6.64
C MET A 1 -66.42 1.63 -7.64
N GLY A 2 -65.19 2.17 -7.51
CA GLY A 2 -64.12 1.97 -8.51
C GLY A 2 -63.36 0.62 -8.45
N ALA A 3 -63.22 0.02 -7.26
CA ALA A 3 -62.38 -1.18 -7.07
C ALA A 3 -62.99 -2.49 -7.63
N TRP A 4 -64.32 -2.57 -7.71
CA TRP A 4 -64.96 -3.75 -8.31
C TRP A 4 -64.75 -3.76 -9.83
N LEU A 5 -64.82 -2.59 -10.47
CA LEU A 5 -64.54 -2.44 -11.90
C LEU A 5 -63.06 -2.67 -12.24
N SER A 6 -62.10 -2.35 -11.38
CA SER A 6 -60.68 -2.55 -11.71
C SER A 6 -60.31 -4.02 -11.91
N ASN A 7 -60.83 -4.93 -11.09
CA ASN A 7 -60.49 -6.37 -11.10
C ASN A 7 -61.22 -7.18 -12.18
N ILE A 8 -62.18 -6.58 -12.89
CA ILE A 8 -62.87 -7.23 -13.99
C ILE A 8 -61.95 -7.27 -15.22
N SER A 9 -61.80 -8.46 -15.81
CA SER A 9 -61.02 -8.64 -17.04
C SER A 9 -61.47 -7.69 -18.13
N LEU A 10 -60.51 -7.15 -18.88
CA LEU A 10 -60.73 -6.17 -19.97
C LEU A 10 -61.86 -6.62 -20.90
N LYS A 11 -61.94 -7.93 -21.19
CA LYS A 11 -62.99 -8.54 -22.01
C LYS A 11 -64.41 -8.19 -21.53
N TYR A 12 -64.67 -8.28 -20.23
CA TYR A 12 -66.01 -8.00 -19.68
C TYR A 12 -66.33 -6.50 -19.64
N LYS A 13 -65.33 -5.64 -19.50
CA LYS A 13 -65.51 -4.17 -19.59
C LYS A 13 -65.98 -3.78 -21.00
N PHE A 14 -65.40 -4.37 -22.03
CA PHE A 14 -65.86 -4.14 -23.42
C PHE A 14 -67.27 -4.69 -23.69
N TRP A 15 -67.65 -5.82 -23.08
CA TRP A 15 -69.04 -6.31 -23.14
C TRP A 15 -70.04 -5.30 -22.56
N ALA A 16 -69.70 -4.64 -21.45
CA ALA A 16 -70.53 -3.58 -20.88
C ALA A 16 -70.68 -2.37 -21.82
N VAL A 17 -69.60 -1.96 -22.49
CA VAL A 17 -69.64 -0.86 -23.49
C VAL A 17 -70.52 -1.24 -24.69
N ASN A 18 -70.38 -2.45 -25.22
CA ASN A 18 -71.23 -2.93 -26.32
C ASN A 18 -72.71 -3.01 -25.91
N ALA A 19 -73.02 -3.34 -24.67
CA ALA A 19 -74.39 -3.33 -24.16
C ALA A 19 -75.00 -1.91 -24.11
N VAL A 20 -74.24 -0.90 -23.70
CA VAL A 20 -74.68 0.50 -23.73
C VAL A 20 -74.91 0.97 -25.17
N ALA A 21 -74.02 0.59 -26.09
CA ALA A 21 -74.17 0.90 -27.51
C ALA A 21 -75.41 0.24 -28.14
N PHE A 22 -75.74 -0.98 -27.72
CA PHE A 22 -76.97 -1.65 -28.13
C PHE A 22 -78.23 -0.87 -27.69
N VAL A 23 -78.28 -0.46 -26.41
CA VAL A 23 -79.42 0.30 -25.88
C VAL A 23 -79.58 1.66 -26.57
N THR A 24 -78.47 2.36 -26.84
CA THR A 24 -78.50 3.65 -27.54
C THR A 24 -78.95 3.50 -29.00
N THR A 25 -78.50 2.46 -29.70
CA THR A 25 -78.94 2.15 -31.07
C THR A 25 -80.44 1.82 -31.11
N LEU A 26 -80.94 1.08 -30.12
CA LEU A 26 -82.37 0.78 -30.00
C LEU A 26 -83.21 2.05 -29.82
N MET A 27 -82.76 3.00 -28.99
CA MET A 27 -83.44 4.28 -28.81
C MET A 27 -83.46 5.11 -30.10
N LEU A 28 -82.37 5.12 -30.88
CA LEU A 28 -82.31 5.82 -32.17
C LEU A 28 -83.31 5.26 -33.18
N VAL A 29 -83.51 3.94 -33.22
CA VAL A 29 -84.52 3.31 -34.09
C VAL A 29 -85.93 3.72 -33.70
N LEU A 30 -86.25 3.69 -32.40
CA LEU A 30 -87.56 4.13 -31.91
C LEU A 30 -87.83 5.60 -32.25
N TYR A 31 -86.80 6.44 -32.16
CA TYR A 31 -86.89 7.83 -32.57
C TYR A 31 -87.11 7.99 -34.09
N ALA A 32 -86.40 7.21 -34.92
CA ALA A 32 -86.56 7.22 -36.36
C ALA A 32 -87.98 6.79 -36.79
N VAL A 33 -88.55 5.76 -36.15
CA VAL A 33 -89.93 5.31 -36.39
C VAL A 33 -90.93 6.42 -36.06
N HIS A 34 -90.73 7.11 -34.94
CA HIS A 34 -91.57 8.24 -34.54
C HIS A 34 -91.49 9.40 -35.55
N LEU A 35 -90.30 9.68 -36.08
CA LEU A 35 -90.07 10.70 -37.10
C LEU A 35 -90.76 10.35 -38.43
N GLU A 36 -90.63 9.11 -38.92
CA GLU A 36 -91.29 8.66 -40.16
C GLU A 36 -92.82 8.70 -40.02
N GLN A 37 -93.34 8.35 -38.85
CA GLN A 37 -94.76 8.44 -38.56
C GLN A 37 -95.28 9.88 -38.63
N ARG A 38 -94.56 10.85 -38.06
CA ARG A 38 -94.91 12.28 -38.15
C ARG A 38 -94.91 12.77 -39.60
N ALA A 39 -93.86 12.46 -40.35
CA ALA A 39 -93.75 12.84 -41.76
C ALA A 39 -94.91 12.30 -42.61
N ARG A 40 -95.31 11.03 -42.40
CA ARG A 40 -96.46 10.44 -43.10
C ARG A 40 -97.79 11.09 -42.70
N ALA A 41 -97.96 11.45 -41.42
CA ALA A 41 -99.18 12.11 -40.97
C ALA A 41 -99.35 13.51 -41.59
N GLU A 42 -98.27 14.28 -41.69
CA GLU A 42 -98.26 15.58 -42.37
C GLU A 42 -98.55 15.44 -43.87
N ALA A 43 -97.95 14.44 -44.54
CA ALA A 43 -98.20 14.19 -45.95
C ALA A 43 -99.68 13.91 -46.27
N VAL A 44 -100.35 13.08 -45.45
CA VAL A 44 -101.77 12.77 -45.63
C VAL A 44 -102.65 14.00 -45.36
N GLN A 45 -102.28 14.85 -44.40
CA GLN A 45 -102.98 16.12 -44.17
C GLN A 45 -102.91 17.03 -45.40
N ILE A 46 -101.73 17.20 -45.98
CA ILE A 46 -101.53 18.01 -47.20
C ILE A 46 -102.35 17.42 -48.35
N GLN A 47 -102.37 16.09 -48.50
CA GLN A 47 -103.15 15.40 -49.53
C GLN A 47 -104.67 15.60 -49.36
N ALA A 48 -105.19 15.51 -48.12
CA ALA A 48 -106.60 15.75 -47.86
C ALA A 48 -107.00 17.21 -48.15
N GLN A 49 -106.10 18.17 -47.87
CA GLN A 49 -106.30 19.58 -48.19
C GLN A 49 -106.30 19.85 -49.70
N SER A 50 -105.38 19.27 -50.46
CA SER A 50 -105.34 19.46 -51.92
C SER A 50 -106.55 18.79 -52.60
N GLN A 51 -106.95 17.62 -52.14
CA GLN A 51 -108.15 16.93 -52.62
C GLN A 51 -109.43 17.71 -52.29
N ALA A 52 -109.50 18.32 -51.10
CA ALA A 52 -110.59 19.23 -50.73
C ALA A 52 -110.65 20.47 -51.62
N GLN A 53 -109.50 21.07 -51.99
CA GLN A 53 -109.47 22.20 -52.92
C GLN A 53 -110.02 21.83 -54.31
N LEU A 54 -109.69 20.63 -54.81
CA LEU A 54 -110.23 20.12 -56.06
C LEU A 54 -111.76 19.91 -55.98
N LEU A 55 -112.27 19.43 -54.84
CA LEU A 55 -113.71 19.26 -54.62
C LEU A 55 -114.44 20.61 -54.46
N ALA A 56 -113.79 21.62 -53.91
CA ALA A 56 -114.34 22.97 -53.83
C ALA A 56 -114.50 23.60 -55.23
N ALA A 57 -113.61 23.28 -56.17
CA ALA A 57 -113.66 23.73 -57.56
C ALA A 57 -114.57 22.86 -58.46
N TRP A 58 -115.22 21.82 -57.92
CA TRP A 58 -116.08 20.93 -58.68
C TRP A 58 -117.36 21.65 -59.16
N PRO A 59 -117.88 21.38 -60.37
CA PRO A 59 -119.04 22.11 -60.88
C PRO A 59 -120.31 21.82 -60.08
N GLN A 60 -121.07 22.87 -59.74
CA GLN A 60 -122.33 22.75 -59.00
C GLN A 60 -123.39 22.02 -59.84
N GLY A 61 -124.02 20.99 -59.27
CA GLY A 61 -125.09 20.19 -59.90
C GLY A 61 -124.65 18.82 -60.43
N LEU A 62 -123.36 18.49 -60.41
CA LEU A 62 -122.85 17.14 -60.69
C LEU A 62 -122.63 16.38 -59.37
N ALA A 63 -122.92 15.08 -59.36
CA ALA A 63 -122.68 14.23 -58.20
C ALA A 63 -121.17 14.21 -57.85
N LEU A 64 -120.85 14.47 -56.57
CA LEU A 64 -119.49 14.38 -56.06
C LEU A 64 -118.93 12.96 -56.23
N PRO A 65 -117.62 12.80 -56.53
CA PRO A 65 -117.01 11.50 -56.67
C PRO A 65 -117.06 10.75 -55.32
N ARG A 66 -117.68 9.57 -55.33
CA ARG A 66 -117.69 8.68 -54.16
C ARG A 66 -116.31 8.06 -53.98
N GLN A 67 -115.48 8.71 -53.19
CA GLN A 67 -114.19 8.18 -52.75
C GLN A 67 -114.28 7.74 -51.30
N ALA A 68 -113.57 6.68 -50.94
CA ALA A 68 -113.65 6.04 -49.62
C ALA A 68 -113.22 6.97 -48.47
N ASN A 69 -112.55 8.08 -48.76
CA ASN A 69 -112.13 9.07 -47.79
C ASN A 69 -112.94 10.38 -47.85
N VAL A 70 -114.02 10.44 -48.62
CA VAL A 70 -114.88 11.63 -48.73
C VAL A 70 -116.24 11.31 -48.13
N ILE A 71 -116.69 12.10 -47.16
CA ILE A 71 -118.01 11.99 -46.55
C ILE A 71 -118.80 13.26 -46.80
N THR A 72 -120.09 13.13 -47.08
CA THR A 72 -121.01 14.25 -47.27
C THR A 72 -122.18 14.14 -46.28
N TRP A 73 -122.59 15.27 -45.72
CA TRP A 73 -123.74 15.33 -44.81
C TRP A 73 -124.49 16.65 -44.94
N GLN A 74 -125.74 16.66 -44.50
CA GLN A 74 -126.56 17.87 -44.48
C GLN A 74 -126.30 18.71 -43.23
N PRO A 75 -126.41 20.05 -43.31
CA PRO A 75 -126.24 20.94 -42.17
C PRO A 75 -127.09 20.51 -40.97
N GLY A 76 -126.45 20.25 -39.83
CA GLY A 76 -127.12 19.82 -38.60
C GLY A 76 -127.11 18.32 -38.32
N GLN A 77 -126.78 17.46 -39.30
CA GLN A 77 -126.53 16.02 -39.08
C GLN A 77 -125.10 15.78 -38.60
N THR A 78 -124.91 14.77 -37.74
CA THR A 78 -123.57 14.33 -37.32
C THR A 78 -123.00 13.36 -38.34
N PRO A 79 -121.89 13.69 -39.01
CA PRO A 79 -121.29 12.79 -39.98
C PRO A 79 -120.78 11.52 -39.28
N THR A 80 -120.98 10.38 -39.93
CA THR A 80 -120.45 9.10 -39.44
C THR A 80 -119.46 8.52 -40.46
N PHE A 81 -118.35 7.97 -39.97
CA PHE A 81 -117.39 7.25 -40.80
C PHE A 81 -117.00 5.95 -40.11
N ALA A 82 -117.08 4.83 -40.83
CA ALA A 82 -116.74 3.50 -40.33
C ALA A 82 -117.38 3.16 -38.96
N GLY A 83 -118.62 3.61 -38.72
CA GLY A 83 -119.36 3.38 -37.48
C GLY A 83 -119.01 4.30 -36.31
N GLN A 84 -118.10 5.27 -36.48
CA GLN A 84 -117.80 6.31 -35.48
C GLN A 84 -118.52 7.62 -35.84
N SER A 85 -119.13 8.27 -34.84
CA SER A 85 -119.70 9.62 -34.98
C SER A 85 -118.58 10.66 -34.91
N LEU A 86 -118.50 11.51 -35.93
CA LEU A 86 -117.51 12.57 -36.05
C LEU A 86 -118.13 13.91 -35.67
N ASP A 87 -118.54 14.04 -34.40
CA ASP A 87 -119.22 15.22 -33.87
C ASP A 87 -118.41 16.51 -34.07
N ALA A 88 -117.07 16.40 -34.03
CA ALA A 88 -116.14 17.49 -34.26
C ALA A 88 -116.25 18.12 -35.66
N LEU A 89 -116.80 17.40 -36.65
CA LEU A 89 -116.95 17.89 -38.03
C LEU A 89 -118.29 18.60 -38.27
N ARG A 90 -119.30 18.41 -37.39
CA ARG A 90 -120.70 18.84 -37.60
C ARG A 90 -120.87 20.30 -38.02
N ASN A 91 -120.10 21.21 -37.42
CA ASN A 91 -120.16 22.66 -37.66
C ASN A 91 -118.81 23.25 -38.10
N ALA A 92 -117.83 22.40 -38.43
CA ALA A 92 -116.49 22.88 -38.70
C ALA A 92 -116.33 23.35 -40.16
N GLN A 93 -115.40 24.29 -40.36
CA GLN A 93 -114.88 24.67 -41.67
C GLN A 93 -113.37 24.69 -41.61
N GLY A 94 -112.70 24.16 -42.63
CA GLY A 94 -111.26 24.02 -42.66
C GLY A 94 -110.76 22.69 -42.09
N TRP A 95 -109.48 22.64 -41.73
CA TRP A 95 -108.86 21.44 -41.19
C TRP A 95 -109.29 21.23 -39.74
N VAL A 96 -109.81 20.04 -39.43
CA VAL A 96 -110.14 19.61 -38.08
C VAL A 96 -109.26 18.42 -37.73
N ALA A 97 -108.41 18.59 -36.72
CA ALA A 97 -107.69 17.46 -36.14
C ALA A 97 -108.66 16.59 -35.33
N LEU A 98 -108.68 15.30 -35.62
CA LEU A 98 -109.50 14.32 -34.89
C LEU A 98 -108.62 13.63 -33.83
N PRO A 99 -109.15 13.34 -32.63
CA PRO A 99 -108.42 12.58 -31.62
C PRO A 99 -108.16 11.15 -32.13
N ALA A 100 -106.99 10.94 -32.70
CA ALA A 100 -106.55 9.68 -33.27
C ALA A 100 -105.74 8.89 -32.25
N ALA A 101 -105.92 7.56 -32.21
CA ALA A 101 -104.99 6.67 -31.53
C ALA A 101 -103.67 6.63 -32.32
N TRP A 102 -102.76 7.57 -32.05
CA TRP A 102 -101.49 7.70 -32.79
C TRP A 102 -100.58 6.47 -32.62
N LEU A 103 -100.71 5.74 -31.51
CA LEU A 103 -99.96 4.52 -31.20
C LEU A 103 -100.58 3.24 -31.79
N PHE A 104 -101.91 3.11 -31.81
CA PHE A 104 -102.62 1.86 -32.10
C PHE A 104 -103.76 2.05 -33.11
N GLY A 105 -104.02 1.04 -33.95
CA GLY A 105 -105.09 1.06 -34.96
C GLY A 105 -104.56 1.07 -36.39
N ASN A 106 -105.34 0.55 -37.34
CA ASN A 106 -105.01 0.53 -38.76
C ASN A 106 -105.47 1.83 -39.39
N ASN A 107 -104.53 2.66 -39.85
CA ASN A 107 -104.79 3.96 -40.46
C ASN A 107 -105.81 4.83 -39.70
N PRO A 108 -105.57 5.15 -38.40
CA PRO A 108 -106.49 5.98 -37.63
C PRO A 108 -106.76 7.33 -38.29
N LEU A 109 -108.00 7.82 -38.16
CA LEU A 109 -108.41 9.14 -38.63
C LEU A 109 -107.65 10.23 -37.88
N ARG A 110 -106.72 10.89 -38.57
CA ARG A 110 -105.90 12.00 -38.04
C ARG A 110 -106.66 13.32 -38.03
N GLY A 111 -107.51 13.51 -39.02
CA GLY A 111 -108.25 14.74 -39.21
C GLY A 111 -109.12 14.69 -40.45
N ALA A 112 -109.85 15.76 -40.69
CA ALA A 112 -110.61 15.94 -41.91
C ALA A 112 -110.56 17.39 -42.36
N GLN A 113 -110.51 17.61 -43.68
CA GLN A 113 -110.67 18.93 -44.25
C GLN A 113 -112.15 19.13 -44.63
N VAL A 114 -112.84 20.01 -43.90
CA VAL A 114 -114.27 20.30 -44.13
C VAL A 114 -114.45 21.52 -45.02
N LEU A 115 -115.32 21.39 -46.02
CA LEU A 115 -115.71 22.45 -46.94
C LEU A 115 -117.21 22.40 -47.21
N ARG A 116 -117.77 23.52 -47.66
CA ARG A 116 -119.19 23.63 -48.02
C ARG A 116 -119.33 23.59 -49.53
N HIS A 117 -120.16 22.69 -50.05
CA HIS A 117 -120.44 22.53 -51.47
C HIS A 117 -121.96 22.60 -51.70
N GLY A 118 -122.46 23.79 -52.07
CA GLY A 118 -123.89 24.06 -52.15
C GLY A 118 -124.58 23.98 -50.78
N ASP A 119 -125.63 23.14 -50.71
CA ASP A 119 -126.39 22.86 -49.49
C ASP A 119 -125.84 21.69 -48.65
N GLU A 120 -124.77 21.02 -49.10
CA GLU A 120 -124.13 19.92 -48.39
C GLU A 120 -122.75 20.32 -47.83
N GLN A 121 -122.37 19.72 -46.70
CA GLN A 121 -121.01 19.78 -46.17
C GLN A 121 -120.24 18.54 -46.61
N VAL A 122 -118.99 18.73 -47.03
CA VAL A 122 -118.10 17.68 -47.51
C VAL A 122 -116.85 17.68 -46.64
N ALA A 123 -116.42 16.50 -46.19
CA ALA A 123 -115.11 16.34 -45.55
C ALA A 123 -114.26 15.33 -46.28
N VAL A 124 -113.00 15.70 -46.53
CA VAL A 124 -111.96 14.76 -46.94
C VAL A 124 -111.22 14.31 -45.70
N LEU A 125 -111.37 13.03 -45.38
CA LEU A 125 -110.74 12.37 -44.24
C LEU A 125 -109.28 12.06 -44.54
N ALA A 126 -108.42 12.40 -43.59
CA ALA A 126 -107.02 12.07 -43.58
C ALA A 126 -106.77 10.89 -42.65
N GLN A 127 -106.40 9.75 -43.23
CA GLN A 127 -106.03 8.55 -42.51
C GLN A 127 -104.53 8.30 -42.66
N ALA A 128 -103.79 8.28 -41.55
CA ALA A 128 -102.35 8.03 -41.58
C ALA A 128 -102.00 6.79 -40.74
N PRO A 129 -100.97 6.02 -41.09
CA PRO A 129 -100.58 4.84 -40.34
C PRO A 129 -100.16 5.20 -38.91
N SER A 130 -100.52 4.35 -37.95
CA SER A 130 -100.13 4.47 -36.54
C SER A 130 -98.63 4.15 -36.36
N VAL A 131 -98.04 4.57 -35.23
CA VAL A 131 -96.64 4.25 -34.89
C VAL A 131 -96.40 2.74 -34.94
N ARG A 132 -97.34 1.95 -34.41
CA ARG A 132 -97.27 0.48 -34.46
C ARG A 132 -97.23 -0.03 -35.90
N GLN A 133 -98.04 0.53 -36.79
CA GLN A 133 -98.11 0.10 -38.18
C GLN A 133 -96.81 0.46 -38.93
N VAL A 134 -96.31 1.69 -38.77
CA VAL A 134 -95.01 2.12 -39.35
C VAL A 134 -93.88 1.26 -38.80
N PHE A 135 -93.90 0.97 -37.50
CA PHE A 135 -92.93 0.07 -36.85
C PHE A 135 -92.93 -1.31 -37.51
N PHE A 136 -94.09 -1.97 -37.65
CA PHE A 136 -94.16 -3.30 -38.24
C PHE A 136 -93.87 -3.32 -39.75
N GLU A 137 -94.30 -2.30 -40.51
CA GLU A 137 -93.98 -2.17 -41.95
C GLU A 137 -92.48 -2.04 -42.20
N ARG A 138 -91.77 -1.27 -41.34
CA ARG A 138 -90.33 -1.03 -41.46
C ARG A 138 -89.50 -1.94 -40.57
N PHE A 139 -90.12 -2.83 -39.79
CA PHE A 139 -89.46 -3.64 -38.78
C PHE A 139 -88.30 -4.44 -39.37
N ALA A 140 -88.53 -5.10 -40.51
CA ALA A 140 -87.50 -5.89 -41.18
C ALA A 140 -86.29 -5.04 -41.60
N ASN A 141 -86.53 -3.84 -42.16
CA ASN A 141 -85.46 -2.94 -42.59
C ASN A 141 -84.65 -2.42 -41.40
N TYR A 142 -85.32 -1.95 -40.34
CA TYR A 142 -84.65 -1.49 -39.13
C TYR A 142 -83.91 -2.63 -38.42
N ALA A 143 -84.51 -3.82 -38.32
CA ALA A 143 -83.89 -4.99 -37.71
C ALA A 143 -82.59 -5.40 -38.44
N VAL A 144 -82.60 -5.40 -39.78
CA VAL A 144 -81.41 -5.68 -40.58
C VAL A 144 -80.32 -4.62 -40.38
N CYS A 145 -80.67 -3.33 -40.41
CA CYS A 145 -79.71 -2.24 -40.15
C CYS A 145 -79.08 -2.34 -38.75
N VAL A 146 -79.88 -2.57 -37.70
CA VAL A 146 -79.37 -2.75 -36.33
C VAL A 146 -78.48 -3.99 -36.24
N LEU A 147 -78.87 -5.11 -36.86
CA LEU A 147 -78.08 -6.33 -36.85
C LEU A 147 -76.69 -6.12 -37.49
N ILE A 148 -76.63 -5.46 -38.65
CA ILE A 148 -75.37 -5.16 -39.34
C ILE A 148 -74.49 -4.24 -38.50
N LEU A 149 -75.06 -3.16 -37.94
CA LEU A 149 -74.31 -2.24 -37.07
C LEU A 149 -73.80 -2.95 -35.81
N MET A 150 -74.61 -3.81 -35.21
CA MET A 150 -74.21 -4.62 -34.06
C MET A 150 -73.08 -5.59 -34.38
N LEU A 151 -73.18 -6.31 -35.50
CA LEU A 151 -72.13 -7.24 -35.93
C LEU A 151 -70.83 -6.50 -36.25
N ALA A 152 -70.90 -5.36 -36.93
CA ALA A 152 -69.73 -4.52 -37.22
C ALA A 152 -69.08 -4.03 -35.92
N MET A 153 -69.87 -3.55 -34.96
CA MET A 153 -69.36 -3.09 -33.67
C MET A 153 -68.75 -4.22 -32.83
N LEU A 154 -69.42 -5.38 -32.76
CA LEU A 154 -68.89 -6.55 -32.07
C LEU A 154 -67.58 -7.03 -32.69
N CYS A 155 -67.50 -7.05 -34.03
CA CYS A 155 -66.29 -7.41 -34.75
C CYS A 155 -65.15 -6.43 -34.43
N ALA A 156 -65.39 -5.11 -34.54
CA ALA A 156 -64.41 -4.08 -34.22
C ALA A 156 -63.94 -4.16 -32.76
N SER A 157 -64.88 -4.33 -31.82
CA SER A 157 -64.58 -4.50 -30.39
C SER A 157 -63.73 -5.75 -30.15
N GLN A 158 -64.07 -6.89 -30.76
CA GLN A 158 -63.32 -8.13 -30.58
C GLN A 158 -61.92 -8.07 -31.18
N LEU A 159 -61.76 -7.41 -32.33
CA LEU A 159 -60.44 -7.16 -32.92
C LEU A 159 -59.56 -6.30 -32.01
N LEU A 160 -60.12 -5.22 -31.46
CA LEU A 160 -59.40 -4.32 -30.55
C LEU A 160 -59.02 -5.00 -29.23
N ILE A 161 -59.92 -5.80 -28.64
CA ILE A 161 -59.63 -6.61 -27.45
C ILE A 161 -58.50 -7.60 -27.73
N ARG A 162 -58.59 -8.33 -28.86
CA ARG A 162 -57.59 -9.33 -29.22
C ARG A 162 -56.23 -8.68 -29.45
N PHE A 163 -56.19 -7.52 -30.09
CA PHE A 163 -54.98 -6.74 -30.30
C PHE A 163 -54.33 -6.31 -28.97
N LEU A 164 -55.09 -5.65 -28.09
CA LEU A 164 -54.59 -5.16 -26.79
C LEU A 164 -54.16 -6.31 -25.86
N LEU A 165 -54.99 -7.35 -25.72
CA LEU A 165 -54.69 -8.48 -24.84
C LEU A 165 -53.50 -9.29 -25.35
N SER A 166 -53.29 -9.39 -26.66
CA SER A 166 -52.12 -10.09 -27.20
C SER A 166 -50.83 -9.40 -26.74
N GLN A 167 -50.73 -8.08 -26.92
CA GLN A 167 -49.54 -7.33 -26.53
C GLN A 167 -49.31 -7.33 -25.02
N LEU A 168 -50.36 -7.14 -24.22
CA LEU A 168 -50.27 -7.19 -22.76
C LEU A 168 -49.87 -8.57 -22.25
N ASN A 169 -50.37 -9.65 -22.86
CA ASN A 169 -49.95 -10.99 -22.50
C ASN A 169 -48.50 -11.24 -22.88
N THR A 170 -48.02 -10.80 -24.04
CA THR A 170 -46.60 -10.91 -24.41
C THR A 170 -45.69 -10.22 -23.39
N LEU A 171 -46.00 -8.98 -22.99
CA LEU A 171 -45.25 -8.27 -21.96
C LEU A 171 -45.29 -9.03 -20.62
N LYS A 172 -46.48 -9.43 -20.17
CA LYS A 172 -46.68 -10.19 -18.93
C LYS A 172 -45.92 -11.51 -18.93
N ASP A 173 -45.97 -12.27 -20.02
CA ASP A 173 -45.34 -13.59 -20.13
C ASP A 173 -43.81 -13.47 -20.08
N VAL A 174 -43.22 -12.44 -20.72
CA VAL A 174 -41.79 -12.15 -20.59
C VAL A 174 -41.43 -11.72 -19.17
N MET A 175 -42.22 -10.85 -18.53
CA MET A 175 -41.98 -10.46 -17.14
C MET A 175 -42.02 -11.65 -16.18
N LEU A 176 -43.02 -12.54 -16.33
CA LEU A 176 -43.13 -13.78 -15.55
C LEU A 176 -42.00 -14.77 -15.88
N HIS A 177 -41.48 -14.76 -17.11
CA HIS A 177 -40.31 -15.54 -17.45
C HIS A 177 -39.09 -15.04 -16.68
N VAL A 178 -38.79 -13.74 -16.73
CA VAL A 178 -37.66 -13.11 -16.01
C VAL A 178 -37.76 -13.36 -14.50
N GLU A 179 -38.95 -13.25 -13.91
CA GLU A 179 -39.17 -13.50 -12.47
C GLU A 179 -38.84 -14.94 -12.08
N LYS A 180 -39.22 -15.93 -12.89
CA LYS A 180 -39.00 -17.36 -12.58
C LYS A 180 -37.58 -17.82 -12.88
N THR A 181 -37.00 -17.36 -13.98
CA THR A 181 -35.72 -17.86 -14.48
C THR A 181 -34.53 -17.00 -14.09
N GLY A 182 -34.77 -15.76 -13.64
CA GLY A 182 -33.71 -14.77 -13.46
C GLY A 182 -33.02 -14.40 -14.78
N ASP A 183 -33.65 -14.65 -15.94
CA ASP A 183 -33.07 -14.40 -17.25
C ASP A 183 -33.10 -12.91 -17.59
N LEU A 184 -31.95 -12.27 -17.35
CA LEU A 184 -31.75 -10.86 -17.60
C LEU A 184 -31.48 -10.54 -19.08
N SER A 185 -31.26 -11.55 -19.93
CA SER A 185 -31.08 -11.40 -21.37
C SER A 185 -32.42 -11.22 -22.10
N ALA A 186 -33.52 -11.66 -21.49
CA ALA A 186 -34.85 -11.63 -22.09
C ALA A 186 -35.29 -10.19 -22.44
N ARG A 187 -35.88 -10.02 -23.62
CA ARG A 187 -36.42 -8.75 -24.12
C ARG A 187 -37.83 -8.95 -24.63
N VAL A 188 -38.67 -7.94 -24.44
CA VAL A 188 -40.05 -7.92 -24.92
C VAL A 188 -40.05 -7.50 -26.40
N PRO A 189 -40.49 -8.38 -27.34
CA PRO A 189 -40.43 -8.11 -28.77
C PRO A 189 -41.67 -7.34 -29.24
N LEU A 190 -41.94 -6.17 -28.64
CA LEU A 190 -43.06 -5.30 -29.02
C LEU A 190 -42.53 -4.06 -29.74
N ALA A 191 -42.95 -3.87 -30.99
CA ALA A 191 -42.57 -2.75 -31.86
C ALA A 191 -43.76 -1.82 -32.15
N CYS A 192 -44.57 -1.54 -31.13
CA CYS A 192 -45.66 -0.57 -31.20
C CYS A 192 -45.23 0.79 -30.60
N GLY A 193 -45.81 1.88 -31.09
CA GLY A 193 -45.55 3.25 -30.58
C GLY A 193 -46.57 3.74 -29.55
N ASP A 194 -47.49 2.86 -29.15
CA ASP A 194 -48.54 3.14 -28.16
C ASP A 194 -48.02 3.00 -26.72
N GLU A 195 -48.90 3.17 -25.74
CA GLU A 195 -48.56 3.09 -24.32
C GLU A 195 -47.96 1.73 -23.94
N VAL A 196 -48.43 0.63 -24.56
CA VAL A 196 -47.91 -0.73 -24.31
C VAL A 196 -46.50 -0.87 -24.87
N GLY A 197 -46.24 -0.30 -26.03
CA GLY A 197 -44.90 -0.21 -26.62
C GLY A 197 -43.92 0.59 -25.77
N GLN A 198 -44.36 1.72 -25.20
CA GLN A 198 -43.56 2.51 -24.25
C GLN A 198 -43.24 1.72 -22.97
N MET A 199 -44.21 0.96 -22.43
CA MET A 199 -43.96 0.06 -21.29
C MET A 199 -42.94 -1.03 -21.61
N ALA A 200 -43.04 -1.64 -22.80
CA ALA A 200 -42.08 -2.63 -23.26
C ALA A 200 -40.66 -2.04 -23.43
N GLY A 201 -40.58 -0.83 -23.99
CA GLY A 201 -39.33 -0.07 -24.11
C GLY A 201 -38.69 0.23 -22.75
N ALA A 202 -39.48 0.72 -21.79
CA ALA A 202 -39.03 0.99 -20.42
C ALA A 202 -38.56 -0.28 -19.70
N PHE A 203 -39.29 -1.39 -19.85
CA PHE A 203 -38.89 -2.70 -19.31
C PHE A 203 -37.56 -3.17 -19.92
N ASN A 204 -37.41 -3.10 -21.25
CA ASN A 204 -36.17 -3.48 -21.93
C ASN A 204 -34.98 -2.61 -21.50
N ALA A 205 -35.18 -1.31 -21.29
CA ALA A 205 -34.16 -0.40 -20.77
C ALA A 205 -33.76 -0.73 -19.32
N MET A 206 -34.73 -1.00 -18.45
CA MET A 206 -34.50 -1.48 -17.08
C MET A 206 -33.69 -2.78 -17.09
N GLN A 207 -34.04 -3.73 -17.95
CA GLN A 207 -33.32 -4.98 -18.08
C GLN A 207 -31.88 -4.80 -18.58
N SER A 208 -31.65 -3.90 -19.54
CA SER A 208 -30.29 -3.58 -19.99
C SER A 208 -29.43 -3.02 -18.85
N THR A 209 -30.01 -2.17 -18.00
CA THR A 209 -29.34 -1.63 -16.81
C THR A 209 -29.00 -2.73 -15.81
N TYR A 210 -29.94 -3.63 -15.48
CA TYR A 210 -29.67 -4.74 -14.56
C TYR A 210 -28.61 -5.70 -15.08
N HIS A 211 -28.69 -6.09 -16.36
CA HIS A 211 -27.66 -6.90 -16.99
C HIS A 211 -26.27 -6.26 -16.86
N ARG A 212 -26.16 -4.94 -17.09
CA ARG A 212 -24.90 -4.20 -16.93
C ARG A 212 -24.39 -4.16 -15.49
N VAL A 213 -25.28 -3.92 -14.52
CA VAL A 213 -24.92 -3.89 -13.10
C VAL A 213 -24.44 -5.27 -12.67
N VAL A 214 -25.21 -6.32 -12.91
CA VAL A 214 -24.88 -7.69 -12.50
C VAL A 214 -23.59 -8.17 -13.18
N SER A 215 -23.39 -7.91 -14.48
CA SER A 215 -22.14 -8.23 -15.16
C SER A 215 -20.92 -7.46 -14.63
N THR A 216 -21.12 -6.22 -14.15
CA THR A 216 -20.06 -5.44 -13.49
C THR A 216 -19.72 -6.07 -12.13
N VAL A 217 -20.73 -6.39 -11.31
CA VAL A 217 -20.52 -7.04 -10.01
C VAL A 217 -19.83 -8.41 -10.19
N ALA A 218 -20.23 -9.21 -11.18
CA ALA A 218 -19.60 -10.50 -11.48
C ALA A 218 -18.09 -10.34 -11.78
N ARG A 219 -17.75 -9.34 -12.61
CA ARG A 219 -16.36 -9.04 -12.94
C ARG A 219 -15.57 -8.56 -11.73
N THR A 220 -16.15 -7.67 -10.91
CA THR A 220 -15.52 -7.17 -9.70
C THR A 220 -15.34 -8.27 -8.66
N ALA A 221 -16.30 -9.19 -8.50
CA ALA A 221 -16.17 -10.34 -7.62
C ALA A 221 -15.04 -11.29 -8.09
N ALA A 222 -14.94 -11.57 -9.39
CA ALA A 222 -13.83 -12.36 -9.94
C ALA A 222 -12.47 -11.68 -9.75
N GLN A 223 -12.40 -10.35 -9.88
CA GLN A 223 -11.19 -9.57 -9.58
C GLN A 223 -10.83 -9.61 -8.09
N LEU A 224 -11.83 -9.56 -7.20
CA LEU A 224 -11.63 -9.65 -5.76
C LEU A 224 -11.10 -11.03 -5.36
N ASP A 225 -11.67 -12.11 -5.90
CA ASP A 225 -11.22 -13.49 -5.68
C ASP A 225 -9.76 -13.69 -6.12
N SER A 226 -9.42 -13.25 -7.34
CA SER A 226 -8.03 -13.28 -7.84
C SER A 226 -7.09 -12.42 -6.99
N GLY A 227 -7.54 -11.22 -6.57
CA GLY A 227 -6.78 -10.32 -5.71
C GLY A 227 -6.49 -10.93 -4.34
N ALA A 228 -7.49 -11.56 -3.73
CA ALA A 228 -7.37 -12.28 -2.47
C ALA A 228 -6.44 -13.50 -2.57
N ALA A 229 -6.53 -14.27 -3.67
CA ALA A 229 -5.60 -15.39 -3.89
C ALA A 229 -4.14 -14.92 -3.98
N ARG A 230 -3.88 -13.85 -4.75
CA ARG A 230 -2.52 -13.27 -4.83
C ARG A 230 -2.03 -12.70 -3.51
N LEU A 231 -2.90 -12.03 -2.76
CA LEU A 231 -2.56 -11.50 -1.44
C LEU A 231 -2.18 -12.64 -0.48
N ALA A 232 -2.93 -13.74 -0.47
CA ALA A 232 -2.60 -14.92 0.33
C ALA A 232 -1.24 -15.53 -0.06
N THR A 233 -0.94 -15.63 -1.36
CA THR A 233 0.39 -16.07 -1.82
C THR A 233 1.50 -15.13 -1.34
N SER A 234 1.32 -13.82 -1.50
CA SER A 234 2.28 -12.81 -1.05
C SER A 234 2.50 -12.85 0.47
N MET A 235 1.45 -13.05 1.26
CA MET A 235 1.58 -13.23 2.71
C MET A 235 2.38 -14.49 3.05
N ASN A 236 2.23 -15.59 2.31
CA ASN A 236 3.06 -16.77 2.55
C ASN A 236 4.54 -16.54 2.19
N GLU A 237 4.83 -15.77 1.13
CA GLU A 237 6.19 -15.36 0.79
C GLU A 237 6.82 -14.47 1.88
N VAL A 238 6.07 -13.46 2.36
CA VAL A 238 6.49 -12.60 3.47
C VAL A 238 6.78 -13.44 4.71
N ARG A 239 5.89 -14.38 5.07
CA ARG A 239 6.10 -15.29 6.21
C ARG A 239 7.39 -16.09 6.06
N HIS A 240 7.69 -16.60 4.87
CA HIS A 240 8.93 -17.33 4.63
C HIS A 240 10.16 -16.43 4.75
N GLY A 241 10.09 -15.20 4.22
CA GLY A 241 11.14 -14.19 4.38
C GLY A 241 11.40 -13.84 5.85
N MET A 242 10.34 -13.71 6.66
CA MET A 242 10.48 -13.43 8.10
C MET A 242 11.14 -14.57 8.88
N LEU A 243 10.93 -15.84 8.50
CA LEU A 243 11.66 -16.96 9.10
C LEU A 243 13.16 -16.89 8.78
N GLY A 244 13.52 -16.49 7.57
CA GLY A 244 14.92 -16.22 7.20
C GLY A 244 15.51 -15.07 8.01
N GLN A 245 14.80 -13.95 8.09
CA GLN A 245 15.21 -12.78 8.86
C GLN A 245 15.39 -13.08 10.35
N GLN A 246 14.52 -13.92 10.93
CA GLN A 246 14.66 -14.37 12.31
C GLN A 246 15.99 -15.14 12.51
N SER A 247 16.31 -16.07 11.61
CA SER A 247 17.58 -16.80 11.66
C SER A 247 18.80 -15.88 11.52
N GLU A 248 18.76 -14.89 10.61
CA GLU A 248 19.84 -13.91 10.47
C GLU A 248 19.99 -13.03 11.71
N THR A 249 18.87 -12.66 12.34
CA THR A 249 18.85 -11.86 13.57
C THR A 249 19.45 -12.63 14.75
N ASP A 250 19.14 -13.94 14.89
CA ASP A 250 19.73 -14.79 15.92
C ASP A 250 21.25 -15.00 15.72
N GLN A 251 21.70 -15.10 14.46
CA GLN A 251 23.13 -15.13 14.14
C GLN A 251 23.82 -13.80 14.47
N ALA A 252 23.19 -12.66 14.15
CA ALA A 252 23.70 -11.35 14.51
C ALA A 252 23.80 -11.18 16.04
N ALA A 253 22.79 -11.63 16.78
CA ALA A 253 22.82 -11.62 18.25
C ALA A 253 24.01 -12.41 18.81
N THR A 254 24.27 -13.60 18.24
CA THR A 254 25.40 -14.44 18.62
C THR A 254 26.74 -13.75 18.34
N ALA A 255 26.89 -13.17 17.14
CA ALA A 255 28.11 -12.45 16.74
C ALA A 255 28.35 -11.21 17.61
N ILE A 256 27.30 -10.49 18.01
CA ILE A 256 27.42 -9.33 18.93
C ILE A 256 27.84 -9.78 20.32
N ASN A 257 27.33 -10.90 20.81
CA ASN A 257 27.73 -11.45 22.10
C ASN A 257 29.21 -11.89 22.10
N GLU A 258 29.66 -12.56 21.04
CA GLU A 258 31.08 -12.87 20.84
C GLU A 258 31.94 -11.60 20.75
N MET A 259 31.48 -10.60 19.98
CA MET A 259 32.16 -9.30 19.89
C MET A 259 32.29 -8.63 21.26
N SER A 260 31.22 -8.59 22.05
CA SER A 260 31.24 -8.02 23.41
C SER A 260 32.26 -8.73 24.31
N ALA A 261 32.31 -10.07 24.26
CA ALA A 261 33.31 -10.83 24.98
C ALA A 261 34.75 -10.50 24.50
N THR A 262 35.00 -10.46 23.20
CA THR A 262 36.33 -10.13 22.66
C THR A 262 36.79 -8.73 23.03
N VAL A 263 35.88 -7.74 22.99
CA VAL A 263 36.16 -6.36 23.40
C VAL A 263 36.54 -6.28 24.88
N HIS A 264 35.82 -7.02 25.74
CA HIS A 264 36.16 -7.11 27.16
C HIS A 264 37.57 -7.68 27.38
N HIS A 265 37.92 -8.75 26.65
CA HIS A 265 39.26 -9.33 26.69
C HIS A 265 40.33 -8.35 26.20
N ILE A 266 40.07 -7.57 25.14
CA ILE A 266 41.00 -6.54 24.65
C ILE A 266 41.24 -5.47 25.71
N ALA A 267 40.19 -4.98 26.38
CA ALA A 267 40.32 -4.00 27.46
C ALA A 267 41.17 -4.55 28.63
N GLN A 268 40.92 -5.79 29.06
CA GLN A 268 41.72 -6.44 30.10
C GLN A 268 43.18 -6.61 29.68
N HIS A 269 43.45 -7.06 28.46
CA HIS A 269 44.81 -7.23 27.95
C HIS A 269 45.55 -5.89 27.82
N ALA A 270 44.88 -4.84 27.35
CA ALA A 270 45.46 -3.50 27.30
C ALA A 270 45.84 -3.00 28.70
N GLY A 271 44.98 -3.23 29.70
CA GLY A 271 45.28 -2.93 31.11
C GLY A 271 46.48 -3.70 31.63
N ALA A 272 46.51 -5.02 31.45
CA ALA A 272 47.62 -5.87 31.89
C ALA A 272 48.96 -5.49 31.22
N THR A 273 48.95 -5.21 29.91
CA THR A 273 50.16 -4.81 29.18
C THR A 273 50.62 -3.41 29.59
N ARG A 274 49.70 -2.50 29.96
CA ARG A 274 50.05 -1.19 30.52
C ARG A 274 50.79 -1.33 31.86
N ASP A 275 50.32 -2.23 32.74
CA ASP A 275 50.95 -2.49 34.04
C ASP A 275 52.32 -3.18 33.91
N LEU A 276 52.45 -4.11 32.95
CA LEU A 276 53.74 -4.70 32.55
C LEU A 276 54.71 -3.64 32.00
N SER A 277 54.22 -2.72 31.17
CA SER A 277 55.02 -1.61 30.65
C SER A 277 55.50 -0.70 31.78
N GLN A 278 54.65 -0.39 32.75
CA GLN A 278 55.07 0.38 33.93
C GLN A 278 56.15 -0.36 34.75
N THR A 279 56.04 -1.68 34.88
CA THR A 279 57.08 -2.48 35.55
C THR A 279 58.39 -2.43 34.76
N ALA A 280 58.36 -2.58 33.43
CA ALA A 280 59.54 -2.49 32.58
C ALA A 280 60.20 -1.09 32.65
N ASP A 281 59.42 -0.02 32.71
CA ASP A 281 59.89 1.36 32.89
C ASP A 281 60.68 1.52 34.20
N THR A 282 60.15 0.99 35.30
CA THR A 282 60.86 1.02 36.60
C THR A 282 62.15 0.20 36.60
N LEU A 283 62.16 -0.97 35.94
CA LEU A 283 63.36 -1.81 35.81
C LEU A 283 64.42 -1.13 34.94
N ALA A 284 64.03 -0.52 33.82
CA ALA A 284 64.93 0.22 32.95
C ALA A 284 65.53 1.44 33.68
N GLY A 285 64.71 2.18 34.44
CA GLY A 285 65.16 3.28 35.28
C GLY A 285 66.16 2.84 36.36
N SER A 286 65.88 1.73 37.04
CA SER A 286 66.81 1.12 38.01
C SER A 286 68.12 0.68 37.35
N GLY A 287 68.04 0.01 36.20
CA GLY A 287 69.21 -0.39 35.41
C GLY A 287 70.08 0.80 35.01
N LYS A 288 69.45 1.93 34.62
CA LYS A 288 70.16 3.16 34.27
C LYS A 288 70.93 3.73 35.47
N MET A 289 70.35 3.70 36.67
CA MET A 289 71.06 4.12 37.89
C MET A 289 72.27 3.22 38.18
N VAL A 290 72.15 1.91 37.97
CA VAL A 290 73.27 0.97 38.14
C VAL A 290 74.39 1.27 37.16
N VAL A 291 74.06 1.49 35.87
CA VAL A 291 75.05 1.83 34.83
C VAL A 291 75.77 3.15 35.15
N ASN A 292 75.04 4.17 35.59
CA ASN A 292 75.65 5.45 36.01
C ASN A 292 76.64 5.24 37.17
N ARG A 293 76.29 4.43 38.17
CA ARG A 293 77.19 4.11 39.29
C ARG A 293 78.43 3.34 38.84
N VAL A 294 78.29 2.45 37.85
CA VAL A 294 79.43 1.74 37.24
C VAL A 294 80.34 2.75 36.51
N GLN A 295 79.76 3.67 35.75
CA GLN A 295 80.51 4.73 35.07
C GLN A 295 81.32 5.57 36.05
N ASP A 296 80.72 6.02 37.16
CA ASP A 296 81.40 6.80 38.20
C ASP A 296 82.53 5.98 38.86
N SER A 297 82.30 4.69 39.12
CA SER A 297 83.29 3.81 39.73
C SER A 297 84.51 3.59 38.82
N ILE A 298 84.28 3.43 37.51
CA ILE A 298 85.34 3.24 36.52
C ILE A 298 86.09 4.55 36.27
N ALA A 299 85.41 5.70 36.28
CA ALA A 299 86.08 7.00 36.22
C ALA A 299 87.02 7.20 37.42
N GLY A 300 86.57 6.82 38.63
CA GLY A 300 87.41 6.80 39.82
C GLY A 300 88.61 5.85 39.70
N LEU A 301 88.39 4.65 39.13
CA LEU A 301 89.47 3.70 38.86
C LEU A 301 90.50 4.26 37.87
N SER A 302 90.06 4.89 36.77
CA SER A 302 90.94 5.51 35.77
C SER A 302 91.82 6.58 36.43
N SER A 303 91.23 7.44 37.27
CA SER A 303 91.99 8.42 38.05
C SER A 303 93.02 7.77 38.99
N GLY A 304 92.66 6.67 39.66
CA GLY A 304 93.57 5.93 40.56
C GLY A 304 94.73 5.26 39.82
N VAL A 305 94.48 4.69 38.65
CA VAL A 305 95.51 4.13 37.76
C VAL A 305 96.47 5.22 37.31
N GLN A 306 95.95 6.38 36.94
CA GLN A 306 96.77 7.51 36.46
C GLN A 306 97.65 8.09 37.57
N GLN A 307 97.12 8.20 38.80
CA GLN A 307 97.92 8.57 39.96
C GLN A 307 99.00 7.53 40.30
N THR A 308 98.69 6.25 40.15
CA THR A 308 99.66 5.17 40.36
C THR A 308 100.78 5.19 39.32
N ALA A 309 100.43 5.44 38.04
CA ALA A 309 101.41 5.62 36.97
C ALA A 309 102.38 6.77 37.27
N GLU A 310 101.90 7.88 37.84
CA GLU A 310 102.74 9.01 38.24
C GLU A 310 103.68 8.66 39.40
N MET A 311 103.20 7.96 40.43
CA MET A 311 104.04 7.50 41.54
C MET A 311 105.15 6.55 41.07
N ILE A 312 104.84 5.64 40.14
CA ILE A 312 105.84 4.73 39.56
C ILE A 312 106.83 5.48 38.68
N ARG A 313 106.39 6.51 37.94
CA ARG A 313 107.30 7.38 37.18
C ARG A 313 108.27 8.11 38.10
N GLN A 314 107.79 8.63 39.23
CA GLN A 314 108.65 9.26 40.23
C GLN A 314 109.67 8.26 40.81
N LEU A 315 109.26 7.01 41.07
CA LEU A 315 110.16 5.94 41.50
C LEU A 315 111.24 5.64 40.45
N ALA A 316 110.89 5.62 39.16
CA ALA A 316 111.85 5.44 38.08
C ALA A 316 112.90 6.58 38.04
N GLU A 317 112.47 7.83 38.22
CA GLU A 317 113.37 8.99 38.32
C GLU A 317 114.30 8.90 39.54
N ASP A 318 113.76 8.53 40.71
CA ASP A 318 114.54 8.39 41.94
C ASP A 318 115.56 7.25 41.82
N SER A 319 115.20 6.17 41.14
CA SER A 319 116.11 5.06 40.84
C SER A 319 117.25 5.50 39.91
N GLN A 320 116.97 6.40 38.96
CA GLN A 320 118.00 6.99 38.12
C GLN A 320 118.96 7.89 38.90
N LYS A 321 118.46 8.64 39.90
CA LYS A 321 119.31 9.41 40.83
C LYS A 321 120.19 8.49 41.68
N ILE A 322 119.64 7.38 42.19
CA ILE A 322 120.41 6.36 42.94
C ILE A 322 121.54 5.80 42.08
N ASN A 323 121.25 5.43 40.82
CA ASN A 323 122.28 4.94 39.90
C ASN A 323 123.43 5.96 39.73
N GLY A 324 123.10 7.25 39.64
CA GLY A 324 124.10 8.33 39.62
C GLY A 324 125.00 8.34 40.86
N VAL A 325 124.42 8.20 42.06
CA VAL A 325 125.18 8.13 43.32
C VAL A 325 126.04 6.87 43.40
N VAL A 326 125.49 5.71 43.00
CA VAL A 326 126.21 4.43 43.00
C VAL A 326 127.42 4.47 42.07
N ASN A 327 127.29 5.09 40.89
CA ASN A 327 128.41 5.30 39.96
C ASN A 327 129.52 6.18 40.58
N VAL A 328 129.15 7.23 41.34
CA VAL A 328 130.13 8.04 42.07
C VAL A 328 130.85 7.19 43.14
N ILE A 329 130.11 6.37 43.91
CA ILE A 329 130.71 5.48 44.91
C ILE A 329 131.64 4.45 44.24
N HIS A 330 131.23 3.86 43.12
CA HIS A 330 132.07 2.93 42.36
C HIS A 330 133.37 3.62 41.93
N SER A 331 133.29 4.86 41.39
CA SER A 331 134.48 5.63 41.00
C SER A 331 135.39 5.96 42.18
N ILE A 332 134.83 6.28 43.36
CA ILE A 332 135.59 6.53 44.58
C ILE A 332 136.27 5.25 45.07
N ALA A 333 135.58 4.11 45.03
CA ALA A 333 136.13 2.82 45.41
C ALA A 333 137.25 2.39 44.47
N GLU A 334 137.12 2.62 43.17
CA GLU A 334 138.17 2.37 42.18
C GLU A 334 139.40 3.25 42.43
N GLN A 335 139.20 4.56 42.64
CA GLN A 335 140.26 5.49 43.02
C GLN A 335 140.95 5.08 44.32
N THR A 336 140.17 4.64 45.33
CA THR A 336 140.68 4.19 46.62
C THR A 336 141.48 2.90 46.47
N ASN A 337 141.05 1.96 45.63
CA ASN A 337 141.77 0.73 45.32
C ASN A 337 143.11 1.03 44.61
N LEU A 338 143.13 2.00 43.69
CA LEU A 338 144.37 2.46 43.03
C LEU A 338 145.32 3.18 44.00
N LEU A 339 144.79 4.05 44.87
CA LEU A 339 145.56 4.73 45.91
C LEU A 339 146.18 3.72 46.90
N ALA A 340 145.39 2.73 47.33
CA ALA A 340 145.83 1.67 48.24
C ALA A 340 146.88 0.76 47.59
N LEU A 341 146.73 0.44 46.30
CA LEU A 341 147.75 -0.29 45.53
C LEU A 341 149.07 0.50 45.49
N ASN A 342 149.02 1.80 45.19
CA ASN A 342 150.21 2.66 45.20
C ASN A 342 150.87 2.72 46.58
N ALA A 343 150.07 2.81 47.65
CA ALA A 343 150.56 2.79 49.02
C ALA A 343 151.19 1.44 49.41
N ALA A 344 150.61 0.31 48.99
CA ALA A 344 151.16 -1.02 49.23
C ALA A 344 152.50 -1.22 48.49
N ILE A 345 152.61 -0.73 47.26
CA ILE A 345 153.85 -0.72 46.49
C ILE A 345 154.94 0.08 47.22
N GLU A 346 154.63 1.29 47.70
CA GLU A 346 155.61 2.14 48.39
C GLU A 346 155.98 1.57 49.78
N ALA A 347 155.03 0.95 50.49
CA ALA A 347 155.29 0.25 51.75
C ALA A 347 156.21 -0.97 51.57
N ALA A 348 156.03 -1.74 50.49
CA ALA A 348 156.95 -2.84 50.12
C ALA A 348 158.36 -2.31 49.77
N ARG A 349 158.44 -1.11 49.18
CA ARG A 349 159.70 -0.43 48.83
C ARG A 349 160.50 0.03 50.05
N ALA A 350 159.82 0.36 51.16
CA ALA A 350 160.43 0.78 52.42
C ALA A 350 160.95 -0.39 53.31
N GLY A 351 160.79 -1.65 52.88
CA GLY A 351 161.32 -2.84 53.58
C GLY A 351 160.69 -3.06 54.96
N GLU A 352 161.50 -3.45 55.96
CA GLU A 352 161.02 -3.75 57.32
C GLU A 352 160.34 -2.56 58.02
N MET A 353 160.72 -1.31 57.70
CA MET A 353 160.10 -0.10 58.26
C MET A 353 158.67 0.16 57.71
N GLY A 354 158.34 -0.38 56.54
CA GLY A 354 157.05 -0.20 55.87
C GLY A 354 156.00 -1.26 56.21
N ARG A 355 156.35 -2.28 57.00
CA ARG A 355 155.52 -3.48 57.20
C ARG A 355 154.15 -3.19 57.80
N GLY A 356 154.05 -2.26 58.76
CA GLY A 356 152.78 -1.81 59.33
C GLY A 356 151.91 -1.05 58.32
N PHE A 357 152.53 -0.23 57.46
CA PHE A 357 151.83 0.49 56.39
C PHE A 357 151.33 -0.44 55.27
N ALA A 358 152.10 -1.49 54.95
CA ALA A 358 151.70 -2.48 53.94
C ALA A 358 150.41 -3.21 54.34
N VAL A 359 150.29 -3.61 55.61
CA VAL A 359 149.07 -4.26 56.14
C VAL A 359 147.87 -3.32 56.05
N VAL A 360 148.03 -2.05 56.41
CA VAL A 360 146.94 -1.05 56.29
C VAL A 360 146.57 -0.83 54.83
N ALA A 361 147.54 -0.74 53.92
CA ALA A 361 147.29 -0.55 52.50
C ALA A 361 146.56 -1.74 51.87
N ASP A 362 146.91 -2.98 52.22
CA ASP A 362 146.19 -4.18 51.77
C ASP A 362 144.77 -4.27 52.35
N GLU A 363 144.57 -3.84 53.60
CA GLU A 363 143.23 -3.77 54.22
C GLU A 363 142.35 -2.71 53.53
N VAL A 364 142.90 -1.52 53.22
CA VAL A 364 142.18 -0.47 52.46
C VAL A 364 141.87 -0.95 51.05
N ARG A 365 142.79 -1.67 50.39
CA ARG A 365 142.58 -2.26 49.06
C ARG A 365 141.48 -3.33 49.08
N SER A 366 141.50 -4.21 50.08
CA SER A 366 140.46 -5.22 50.29
C SER A 366 139.09 -4.58 50.52
N LEU A 367 139.04 -3.52 51.35
CA LEU A 367 137.83 -2.74 51.60
C LEU A 367 137.32 -2.07 50.32
N ALA A 368 138.19 -1.42 49.56
CA ALA A 368 137.83 -0.77 48.30
C ALA A 368 137.28 -1.77 47.27
N LYS A 369 137.86 -2.97 47.18
CA LYS A 369 137.35 -4.05 46.33
C LYS A 369 135.98 -4.56 46.80
N ARG A 370 135.76 -4.69 48.11
CA ARG A 370 134.45 -5.02 48.68
C ARG A 370 133.41 -3.94 48.36
N VAL A 371 133.77 -2.66 48.43
CA VAL A 371 132.89 -1.55 48.04
C VAL A 371 132.55 -1.63 46.55
N GLN A 372 133.52 -1.89 45.67
CA GLN A 372 133.26 -2.09 44.23
C GLN A 372 132.26 -3.23 43.97
N THR A 373 132.50 -4.41 44.56
CA THR A 373 131.57 -5.55 44.42
C THR A 373 130.17 -5.22 44.92
N SER A 374 130.04 -4.54 46.07
CA SER A 374 128.73 -4.10 46.55
C SER A 374 128.08 -3.04 45.66
N THR A 375 128.85 -2.12 45.06
CA THR A 375 128.30 -1.16 44.08
C THR A 375 127.84 -1.85 42.79
N ASP A 376 128.52 -2.90 42.33
CA ASP A 376 128.09 -3.69 41.17
C ASP A 376 126.77 -4.42 41.47
N GLU A 377 126.65 -5.04 42.64
CA GLU A 377 125.40 -5.67 43.10
C GLU A 377 124.25 -4.66 43.19
N ILE A 378 124.50 -3.47 43.75
CA ILE A 378 123.51 -2.39 43.81
C ILE A 378 123.13 -1.91 42.41
N THR A 379 124.09 -1.80 41.48
CA THR A 379 123.82 -1.40 40.09
C THR A 379 122.90 -2.41 39.41
N GLY A 380 123.12 -3.71 39.63
CA GLY A 380 122.21 -4.76 39.16
C GLY A 380 120.79 -4.62 39.74
N MET A 381 120.67 -4.46 41.06
CA MET A 381 119.37 -4.26 41.72
C MET A 381 118.64 -3.01 41.22
N VAL A 382 119.36 -1.91 40.97
CA VAL A 382 118.78 -0.67 40.44
C VAL A 382 118.34 -0.85 38.98
N ALA A 383 119.09 -1.60 38.17
CA ALA A 383 118.71 -1.91 36.80
C ALA A 383 117.44 -2.78 36.74
N ASP A 384 117.33 -3.80 37.60
CA ASP A 384 116.13 -4.63 37.72
C ASP A 384 114.93 -3.80 38.19
N LEU A 385 115.14 -2.88 39.14
CA LEU A 385 114.08 -2.00 39.63
C LEU A 385 113.63 -1.00 38.54
N GLN A 386 114.55 -0.46 37.74
CA GLN A 386 114.23 0.38 36.59
C GLN A 386 113.41 -0.38 35.54
N ALA A 387 113.82 -1.61 35.19
CA ALA A 387 113.06 -2.47 34.28
C ALA A 387 111.64 -2.72 34.82
N GLY A 388 111.52 -3.12 36.10
CA GLY A 388 110.23 -3.35 36.75
C GLY A 388 109.34 -2.11 36.79
N THR A 389 109.89 -0.92 37.03
CA THR A 389 109.12 0.33 36.98
C THR A 389 108.63 0.66 35.57
N ARG A 390 109.43 0.39 34.52
CA ARG A 390 109.02 0.62 33.13
C ARG A 390 107.86 -0.28 32.73
N ASP A 391 107.96 -1.57 33.04
CA ASP A 391 106.90 -2.54 32.76
C ASP A 391 105.61 -2.16 33.51
N ALA A 392 105.74 -1.69 34.75
CA ALA A 392 104.60 -1.25 35.53
C ALA A 392 103.95 0.03 34.97
N VAL A 393 104.71 0.99 34.43
CA VAL A 393 104.15 2.16 33.73
C VAL A 393 103.38 1.73 32.47
N GLU A 394 103.94 0.82 31.66
CA GLU A 394 103.27 0.31 30.46
C GLU A 394 101.95 -0.39 30.81
N PHE A 395 101.96 -1.24 31.84
CA PHE A 395 100.75 -1.91 32.32
C PHE A 395 99.69 -0.93 32.86
N MET A 396 100.11 0.13 33.57
CA MET A 396 99.20 1.17 34.03
C MET A 396 98.59 1.96 32.86
N GLN A 397 99.36 2.21 31.81
CA GLN A 397 98.88 2.90 30.62
C GLN A 397 97.87 2.06 29.84
N GLU A 398 98.13 0.75 29.67
CA GLU A 398 97.16 -0.20 29.12
C GLU A 398 95.88 -0.27 29.98
N SER A 399 96.02 -0.30 31.30
CA SER A 399 94.89 -0.32 32.24
C SER A 399 94.04 0.95 32.15
N SER A 400 94.65 2.11 31.94
CA SER A 400 93.95 3.38 31.70
C SER A 400 93.13 3.33 30.41
N TYR A 401 93.69 2.84 29.31
CA TYR A 401 92.94 2.67 28.06
C TYR A 401 91.74 1.71 28.21
N LYS A 402 91.90 0.61 28.94
CA LYS A 402 90.80 -0.32 29.23
C LYS A 402 89.71 0.33 30.07
N ALA A 403 90.08 1.12 31.08
CA ALA A 403 89.12 1.85 31.90
C ALA A 403 88.30 2.85 31.07
N ASP A 404 88.95 3.61 30.18
CA ASP A 404 88.28 4.55 29.27
C ASP A 404 87.32 3.83 28.31
N ASP A 405 87.70 2.68 27.77
CA ASP A 405 86.80 1.89 26.93
C ASP A 405 85.59 1.37 27.70
N CYS A 406 85.75 0.93 28.95
CA CYS A 406 84.63 0.55 29.79
C CYS A 406 83.69 1.73 30.11
N VAL A 407 84.21 2.95 30.29
CA VAL A 407 83.37 4.17 30.43
C VAL A 407 82.54 4.41 29.17
N ARG A 408 83.14 4.24 27.99
CA ARG A 408 82.44 4.37 26.70
C ARG A 408 81.31 3.33 26.57
N GLN A 409 81.60 2.07 26.85
CA GLN A 409 80.60 0.99 26.81
C GLN A 409 79.47 1.21 27.84
N ALA A 410 79.78 1.72 29.04
CA ALA A 410 78.77 2.07 30.04
C ALA A 410 77.85 3.21 29.53
N LYS A 411 78.40 4.22 28.86
CA LYS A 411 77.58 5.29 28.23
C LYS A 411 76.65 4.74 27.14
N GLU A 412 77.16 3.86 26.28
CA GLU A 412 76.36 3.21 25.24
C GLU A 412 75.21 2.39 25.86
N ALA A 413 75.48 1.61 26.91
CA ALA A 413 74.45 0.87 27.65
C ALA A 413 73.41 1.82 28.30
N GLY A 414 73.86 2.94 28.86
CA GLY A 414 72.98 3.95 29.46
C GLY A 414 72.06 4.62 28.42
N ALA A 415 72.57 4.87 27.21
CA ALA A 415 71.78 5.39 26.10
C ALA A 415 70.73 4.38 25.62
N ALA A 416 71.12 3.11 25.44
CA ALA A 416 70.19 2.04 25.07
C ALA A 416 69.05 1.87 26.10
N LEU A 417 69.36 1.94 27.40
CA LEU A 417 68.34 1.91 28.46
C LEU A 417 67.39 3.12 28.36
N ALA A 418 67.91 4.31 28.02
CA ALA A 418 67.07 5.49 27.83
C ALA A 418 66.11 5.34 26.63
N GLU A 419 66.57 4.76 25.52
CA GLU A 419 65.71 4.45 24.37
C GLU A 419 64.62 3.43 24.72
N ILE A 420 64.98 2.36 25.46
CA ILE A 420 64.01 1.38 25.99
C ILE A 420 62.95 2.07 26.84
N THR A 421 63.37 2.97 27.74
CA THR A 421 62.44 3.72 28.60
C THR A 421 61.45 4.55 27.75
N GLY A 422 61.95 5.21 26.70
CA GLY A 422 61.11 5.96 25.76
C GLY A 422 60.10 5.08 25.00
N ALA A 423 60.54 3.93 24.48
CA ALA A 423 59.68 2.99 23.78
C ALA A 423 58.58 2.40 24.70
N VAL A 424 58.95 2.07 25.94
CA VAL A 424 58.00 1.56 26.96
C VAL A 424 56.97 2.62 27.34
N ALA A 425 57.38 3.89 27.46
CA ALA A 425 56.44 4.99 27.70
C ALA A 425 55.43 5.14 26.56
N GLN A 426 55.87 4.99 25.31
CA GLN A 426 54.99 5.02 24.14
C GLN A 426 54.02 3.81 24.14
N MET A 427 54.49 2.61 24.49
CA MET A 427 53.62 1.44 24.64
C MET A 427 52.54 1.65 25.70
N ARG A 428 52.88 2.28 26.84
CA ARG A 428 51.91 2.58 27.90
C ARG A 428 50.81 3.53 27.41
N GLU A 429 51.18 4.55 26.64
CA GLU A 429 50.23 5.48 26.02
C GLU A 429 49.33 4.76 25.01
N SER A 430 49.90 3.96 24.10
CA SER A 430 49.12 3.18 23.12
C SER A 430 48.14 2.23 23.80
N ASN A 431 48.53 1.54 24.88
CA ASN A 431 47.59 0.69 25.61
C ASN A 431 46.47 1.46 26.30
N THR A 432 46.74 2.68 26.75
CA THR A 432 45.70 3.55 27.30
C THR A 432 44.66 3.89 26.22
N GLN A 433 45.12 4.20 25.01
CA GLN A 433 44.24 4.46 23.87
C GLN A 433 43.47 3.20 23.43
N ILE A 434 44.11 2.02 23.43
CA ILE A 434 43.44 0.74 23.15
C ILE A 434 42.33 0.47 24.18
N ALA A 435 42.60 0.71 25.47
CA ALA A 435 41.58 0.53 26.51
C ALA A 435 40.38 1.47 26.30
N VAL A 436 40.61 2.75 25.96
CA VAL A 436 39.53 3.70 25.64
C VAL A 436 38.75 3.26 24.40
N ALA A 437 39.44 2.81 23.35
CA ALA A 437 38.79 2.32 22.13
C ALA A 437 37.95 1.06 22.40
N ALA A 438 38.43 0.15 23.26
CA ALA A 438 37.68 -1.02 23.68
C ALA A 438 36.42 -0.63 24.48
N GLU A 439 36.51 0.34 25.39
CA GLU A 439 35.33 0.87 26.11
C GLU A 439 34.28 1.43 25.14
N GLN A 440 34.71 2.18 24.13
CA GLN A 440 33.82 2.70 23.07
C GLN A 440 33.20 1.56 22.24
N GLN A 441 33.99 0.57 21.85
CA GLN A 441 33.46 -0.61 21.15
C GLN A 441 32.45 -1.39 22.00
N SER A 442 32.62 -1.44 23.32
CA SER A 442 31.67 -2.09 24.22
C SER A 442 30.32 -1.37 24.21
N GLN A 443 30.32 -0.04 24.19
CA GLN A 443 29.09 0.76 24.06
C GLN A 443 28.39 0.50 22.71
N VAL A 444 29.15 0.47 21.62
CA VAL A 444 28.60 0.16 20.28
C VAL A 444 28.03 -1.26 20.24
N ALA A 445 28.69 -2.24 20.85
CA ALA A 445 28.19 -3.61 20.94
C ALA A 445 26.85 -3.69 21.69
N GLU A 446 26.69 -2.94 22.79
CA GLU A 446 25.44 -2.85 23.55
C GLU A 446 24.32 -2.18 22.73
N GLU A 447 24.63 -1.11 21.99
CA GLU A 447 23.67 -0.48 21.07
C GLU A 447 23.23 -1.43 19.94
N MET A 448 24.18 -2.16 19.35
CA MET A 448 23.89 -3.18 18.34
C MET A 448 23.02 -4.30 18.91
N ASN A 449 23.29 -4.75 20.15
CA ASN A 449 22.47 -5.75 20.82
C ASN A 449 21.00 -5.30 20.96
N ARG A 450 20.79 -4.04 21.38
CA ARG A 450 19.44 -3.45 21.45
C ARG A 450 18.77 -3.34 20.09
N ALA A 451 19.52 -2.96 19.06
CA ALA A 451 19.00 -2.91 17.70
C ALA A 451 18.56 -4.29 17.19
N VAL A 452 19.34 -5.34 17.47
CA VAL A 452 19.00 -6.72 17.10
C VAL A 452 17.75 -7.22 17.84
N VAL A 453 17.61 -6.92 19.13
CA VAL A 453 16.37 -7.22 19.87
C VAL A 453 15.17 -6.50 19.24
N SER A 454 15.30 -5.21 18.91
CA SER A 454 14.22 -4.47 18.25
C SER A 454 13.86 -5.05 16.87
N ILE A 455 14.84 -5.50 16.09
CA ILE A 455 14.58 -6.16 14.79
C ILE A 455 13.81 -7.46 15.02
N ARG A 456 14.16 -8.24 16.04
CA ARG A 456 13.46 -9.47 16.39
C ARG A 456 12.00 -9.19 16.75
N ASP A 457 11.74 -8.19 17.60
CA ASP A 457 10.39 -7.81 18.01
C ASP A 457 9.53 -7.38 16.80
N VAL A 458 10.09 -6.55 15.92
CA VAL A 458 9.41 -6.12 14.67
C VAL A 458 9.18 -7.30 13.73
N THR A 459 10.10 -8.25 13.67
CA THR A 459 9.96 -9.47 12.86
C THR A 459 8.80 -10.31 13.38
N GLU A 460 8.68 -10.49 14.70
CA GLU A 460 7.59 -11.22 15.33
C GLU A 460 6.23 -10.52 15.13
N GLU A 461 6.17 -9.20 15.27
CA GLU A 461 4.98 -8.41 14.95
C GLU A 461 4.58 -8.55 13.47
N THR A 462 5.55 -8.49 12.56
CA THR A 462 5.31 -8.65 11.12
C THR A 462 4.77 -10.04 10.78
N VAL A 463 5.27 -11.09 11.45
CA VAL A 463 4.73 -12.46 11.30
C VAL A 463 3.27 -12.51 11.72
N GLN A 464 2.92 -11.90 12.86
CA GLN A 464 1.53 -11.86 13.32
C GLN A 464 0.63 -11.10 12.34
N GLN A 465 1.04 -9.91 11.89
CA GLN A 465 0.30 -9.13 10.89
C GLN A 465 0.13 -9.88 9.56
N THR A 466 1.12 -10.68 9.17
CA THR A 466 1.07 -11.53 7.98
C THR A 466 0.04 -12.64 8.12
N VAL A 467 -0.07 -13.26 9.30
CA VAL A 467 -1.09 -14.28 9.61
C VAL A 467 -2.50 -13.67 9.59
N ASP A 468 -2.67 -12.49 10.18
CA ASP A 468 -3.95 -11.79 10.18
C ASP A 468 -4.37 -11.40 8.75
N SER A 469 -3.43 -10.87 7.96
CA SER A 469 -3.66 -10.51 6.56
C SER A 469 -4.00 -11.73 5.69
N ALA A 470 -3.34 -12.87 5.90
CA ALA A 470 -3.66 -14.12 5.21
C ALA A 470 -5.09 -14.61 5.56
N THR A 471 -5.50 -14.42 6.82
CA THR A 471 -6.84 -14.77 7.30
C THR A 471 -7.90 -13.89 6.64
N THR A 472 -7.73 -12.57 6.67
CA THR A 472 -8.62 -11.62 5.97
C THR A 472 -8.68 -11.90 4.47
N SER A 473 -7.56 -12.30 3.85
CA SER A 473 -7.54 -12.69 2.44
C SER A 473 -8.41 -13.92 2.16
N SER A 474 -8.38 -14.91 3.06
CA SER A 474 -9.24 -16.10 2.98
C SER A 474 -10.73 -15.74 3.12
N GLU A 475 -11.06 -14.82 4.03
CA GLU A 475 -12.43 -14.30 4.20
C GLU A 475 -12.91 -13.56 2.94
N LEU A 476 -12.07 -12.72 2.34
CA LEU A 476 -12.39 -12.01 1.09
C LEU A 476 -12.63 -12.98 -0.08
N ALA A 477 -11.81 -14.02 -0.21
CA ALA A 477 -12.01 -15.06 -1.23
C ALA A 477 -13.34 -15.80 -1.01
N THR A 478 -13.68 -16.10 0.25
CA THR A 478 -14.96 -16.73 0.60
C THR A 478 -16.14 -15.83 0.21
N LEU A 479 -16.09 -14.55 0.56
CA LEU A 479 -17.14 -13.57 0.26
C LEU A 479 -17.29 -13.33 -1.27
N ALA A 480 -16.17 -13.29 -2.00
CA ALA A 480 -16.18 -13.23 -3.46
C ALA A 480 -16.82 -14.47 -4.09
N GLY A 481 -16.53 -15.66 -3.54
CA GLY A 481 -17.17 -16.92 -3.93
C GLY A 481 -18.68 -16.92 -3.70
N GLU A 482 -19.14 -16.41 -2.55
CA GLU A 482 -20.58 -16.26 -2.25
C GLU A 482 -21.28 -15.30 -3.20
N LEU A 483 -20.67 -14.14 -3.49
CA LEU A 483 -21.18 -13.19 -4.49
C LEU A 483 -21.27 -13.81 -5.88
N ASN A 484 -20.24 -14.54 -6.31
CA ASN A 484 -20.23 -15.21 -7.61
C ASN A 484 -21.32 -16.29 -7.69
N LYS A 485 -21.55 -17.04 -6.60
CA LYS A 485 -22.63 -18.04 -6.51
C LYS A 485 -24.01 -17.40 -6.57
N ALA A 486 -24.22 -16.26 -5.91
CA ALA A 486 -25.47 -15.52 -5.94
C ALA A 486 -25.76 -14.98 -7.35
N ILE A 487 -24.74 -14.44 -8.03
CA ILE A 487 -24.87 -13.96 -9.41
C ILE A 487 -25.08 -15.10 -10.40
N GLY A 488 -24.45 -16.26 -10.18
CA GLY A 488 -24.64 -17.44 -11.02
C GLY A 488 -26.07 -18.01 -11.04
N GLN A 489 -26.94 -17.58 -10.12
CA GLN A 489 -28.38 -17.90 -10.16
C GLN A 489 -29.13 -17.06 -11.20
N LEU A 490 -28.56 -15.91 -11.62
CA LEU A 490 -29.10 -15.04 -12.65
C LEU A 490 -28.53 -15.45 -14.00
N LYS A 491 -29.38 -15.52 -15.02
CA LYS A 491 -28.96 -15.81 -16.39
C LYS A 491 -28.66 -14.48 -17.07
N LEU A 492 -27.38 -14.24 -17.38
CA LEU A 492 -26.94 -13.01 -18.04
C LEU A 492 -27.11 -13.08 -19.55
#